data_AF-W2I4K0-F1
#
_entry.id   AF-W2I4K0-F1
#
_cell.length_a   1.000
_cell.length_b   1.000
_cell.length_c   1.000
_cell.angle_alpha   90.00
_cell.angle_beta   90.00
_cell.angle_gamma   90.00
#
_symmetry.space_group_name_H-M   'P 1'
#
loop_
_entity.id
_entity.type
_entity.pdbx_description
1 polymer ?
#
loop_
_entity_poly.entity_id
_entity_poly.type
_entity_poly.pdbx_seq_one_letter_code
_entity_poly.pdbx_strand_id
1 'polypeptide(L)'
;DKLLPILKLGNNVDDILTNPKLGVLRHYIAKYNKKYPGAPAATTVETLAKKYGEADVAKVLEVGKKSDTTRALATELQLEQFTVWLNQKLSPADVYKRLKLNNREISPFGTYVFEAWVGYLNKFNDKRLREKTPITFVLKELKAVYGERALASLLYQAKNMPDPMKTAESLQSKLYAQWRLKKVPEDKYFFIQVLKVTSSKATEMDKKIRNDYLDFLKANK
;
A
#
# COMPACT_ATOMS: atom_id res chain seq x y z
N ASP A 1 16.34 -3.35 -21.32
CA ASP A 1 17.57 -2.71 -20.82
C ASP A 1 18.26 -1.86 -21.88
N LYS A 2 18.69 -2.42 -23.03
CA LYS A 2 19.35 -1.64 -24.11
C LYS A 2 18.49 -0.52 -24.73
N LEU A 3 17.16 -0.59 -24.61
CA LEU A 3 16.24 0.42 -25.14
C LEU A 3 16.02 1.65 -24.26
N LEU A 4 16.17 1.50 -22.94
CA LEU A 4 15.88 2.59 -22.00
C LEU A 4 16.73 3.85 -22.29
N PRO A 5 18.03 3.73 -22.62
CA PRO A 5 18.84 4.88 -23.02
C PRO A 5 18.40 5.50 -24.36
N ILE A 6 17.84 4.71 -25.28
CA ILE A 6 17.46 5.14 -26.63
C ILE A 6 16.14 5.92 -26.60
N LEU A 7 15.14 5.39 -25.91
CA LEU A 7 13.81 6.03 -25.79
C LEU A 7 13.89 7.38 -25.07
N LYS A 8 14.89 7.58 -24.19
CA LYS A 8 15.04 8.80 -23.37
C LYS A 8 13.69 9.18 -22.73
N LEU A 9 13.14 8.28 -21.91
CA LEU A 9 11.84 8.45 -21.23
C LEU A 9 11.81 9.61 -20.20
N GLY A 10 12.88 10.38 -20.09
CA GLY A 10 13.06 11.39 -19.04
C GLY A 10 13.56 10.76 -17.74
N ASN A 11 13.88 11.61 -16.76
CA ASN A 11 14.27 11.17 -15.41
C ASN A 11 13.13 11.30 -14.41
N ASN A 12 12.07 12.04 -14.74
CA ASN A 12 10.88 12.16 -13.91
C ASN A 12 9.92 10.99 -14.19
N VAL A 13 9.55 10.26 -13.14
CA VAL A 13 8.56 9.18 -13.25
C VAL A 13 7.13 9.74 -13.27
N ASP A 14 6.88 10.92 -12.71
CA ASP A 14 5.53 11.47 -12.53
C ASP A 14 4.82 11.73 -13.88
N ASP A 15 5.59 12.02 -14.92
CA ASP A 15 5.06 12.29 -16.27
C ASP A 15 4.98 11.04 -17.15
N ILE A 16 5.34 9.85 -16.63
CA ILE A 16 5.52 8.67 -17.49
C ILE A 16 4.22 8.22 -18.16
N LEU A 17 3.09 8.40 -17.48
CA LEU A 17 1.77 7.97 -17.95
C LEU A 17 1.22 8.85 -19.09
N THR A 18 1.68 10.09 -19.20
CA THR A 18 1.34 11.01 -20.28
C THR A 18 2.44 11.11 -21.33
N ASN A 19 3.61 10.50 -21.08
CA ASN A 19 4.73 10.52 -22.00
C ASN A 19 4.43 9.67 -23.25
N PRO A 20 4.41 10.26 -24.46
CA PRO A 20 4.08 9.52 -25.70
C PRO A 20 5.06 8.38 -25.99
N LYS A 21 6.29 8.46 -25.47
CA LYS A 21 7.32 7.41 -25.63
C LYS A 21 7.00 6.13 -24.86
N LEU A 22 6.09 6.17 -23.88
CA LEU A 22 5.59 4.98 -23.21
C LEU A 22 4.87 4.06 -24.20
N GLY A 23 4.10 4.62 -25.14
CA GLY A 23 3.47 3.84 -26.21
C GLY A 23 4.48 3.12 -27.10
N VAL A 24 5.57 3.81 -27.45
CA VAL A 24 6.68 3.23 -28.23
C VAL A 24 7.37 2.09 -27.48
N LEU A 25 7.62 2.26 -26.17
CA LEU A 25 8.17 1.20 -25.31
C LEU A 25 7.27 -0.04 -25.32
N ARG A 26 5.97 0.14 -25.07
CA ARG A 26 4.98 -0.94 -25.03
C ARG A 26 4.93 -1.70 -26.35
N HIS A 27 4.90 -0.98 -27.47
CA HIS A 27 4.90 -1.59 -28.81
C HIS A 27 6.15 -2.43 -29.06
N TYR A 28 7.32 -1.93 -28.65
CA TYR A 28 8.55 -2.71 -28.77
C TYR A 28 8.51 -3.97 -27.91
N ILE A 29 8.10 -3.86 -26.63
CA ILE A 29 8.02 -5.01 -25.72
C ILE A 29 7.11 -6.09 -26.31
N ALA A 30 5.95 -5.70 -26.87
CA ALA A 30 5.05 -6.63 -27.54
C ALA A 30 5.72 -7.34 -28.74
N LYS A 31 6.44 -6.59 -29.59
CA LYS A 31 7.21 -7.18 -30.71
C LYS A 31 8.33 -8.11 -30.23
N TYR A 32 9.04 -7.74 -29.16
CA TYR A 32 10.10 -8.54 -28.57
C TYR A 32 9.56 -9.88 -28.03
N ASN A 33 8.49 -9.85 -27.24
CA ASN A 33 7.88 -11.04 -26.67
C ASN A 33 7.32 -11.97 -27.77
N LYS A 34 6.74 -11.42 -28.84
CA LYS A 34 6.28 -12.20 -30.00
C LYS A 34 7.44 -12.88 -30.75
N LYS A 35 8.58 -12.20 -30.86
CA LYS A 35 9.76 -12.73 -31.57
C LYS A 35 10.48 -13.82 -30.76
N TYR A 36 10.43 -13.75 -29.43
CA TYR A 36 11.14 -14.67 -28.54
C TYR A 36 10.19 -15.34 -27.52
N PRO A 37 9.25 -16.19 -27.97
CA PRO A 37 8.20 -16.75 -27.11
C PRO A 37 8.72 -17.72 -26.02
N GLY A 38 9.93 -18.28 -26.19
CA GLY A 38 10.57 -19.15 -25.19
C GLY A 38 11.40 -18.42 -24.13
N ALA A 39 11.59 -17.10 -24.26
CA ALA A 39 12.27 -16.29 -23.26
C ALA A 39 11.28 -15.78 -22.20
N PRO A 40 11.73 -15.45 -20.97
CA PRO A 40 10.90 -14.74 -20.01
C PRO A 40 10.33 -13.47 -20.64
N ALA A 41 9.01 -13.31 -20.59
CA ALA A 41 8.33 -12.17 -21.17
C ALA A 41 8.80 -10.88 -20.49
N ALA A 42 9.23 -9.90 -21.29
CA ALA A 42 9.51 -8.56 -20.79
C ALA A 42 8.18 -7.84 -20.49
N THR A 43 8.12 -7.10 -19.40
CA THR A 43 6.95 -6.30 -19.02
C THR A 43 7.28 -4.82 -19.03
N THR A 44 6.23 -4.00 -19.19
CA THR A 44 6.39 -2.54 -19.20
C THR A 44 6.81 -2.08 -17.80
N VAL A 45 6.13 -2.56 -16.76
CA VAL A 45 6.42 -2.20 -15.37
C VAL A 45 7.80 -2.62 -14.88
N GLU A 46 8.33 -3.80 -15.23
CA GLU A 46 9.71 -4.15 -14.85
C GLU A 46 10.72 -3.24 -15.54
N THR A 47 10.45 -2.88 -16.79
CA THR A 47 11.31 -1.96 -17.54
C THR A 47 11.30 -0.56 -16.94
N LEU A 48 10.15 -0.06 -16.51
CA LEU A 48 10.03 1.21 -15.78
C LEU A 48 10.69 1.11 -14.40
N ALA A 49 10.45 0.04 -13.64
CA ALA A 49 11.01 -0.15 -12.31
C ALA A 49 12.53 -0.25 -12.31
N LYS A 50 13.13 -0.83 -13.35
CA LYS A 50 14.60 -0.81 -13.55
C LYS A 50 15.17 0.60 -13.70
N LYS A 51 14.39 1.54 -14.27
CA LYS A 51 14.83 2.92 -14.50
C LYS A 51 14.52 3.84 -13.32
N TYR A 52 13.32 3.73 -12.76
CA TYR A 52 12.78 4.68 -11.78
C TYR A 52 12.67 4.10 -10.37
N GLY A 53 12.75 2.78 -10.20
CA GLY A 53 12.53 2.10 -8.93
C GLY A 53 11.10 1.57 -8.78
N GLU A 54 10.94 0.42 -8.09
CA GLU A 54 9.63 -0.22 -7.91
C GLU A 54 8.63 0.65 -7.12
N ALA A 55 9.09 1.33 -6.07
CA ALA A 55 8.24 2.18 -5.22
C ALA A 55 7.71 3.41 -5.97
N ASP A 56 8.55 4.07 -6.74
CA ASP A 56 8.16 5.27 -7.50
C ASP A 56 7.22 4.93 -8.65
N VAL A 57 7.46 3.81 -9.34
CA VAL A 57 6.50 3.30 -10.33
C VAL A 57 5.17 2.95 -9.66
N ALA A 58 5.18 2.21 -8.53
CA ALA A 58 3.95 1.88 -7.81
C ALA A 58 3.15 3.13 -7.39
N LYS A 59 3.84 4.17 -6.91
CA LYS A 59 3.26 5.47 -6.56
C LYS A 59 2.58 6.13 -7.75
N VAL A 60 3.29 6.28 -8.86
CA VAL A 60 2.77 7.00 -10.05
C VAL A 60 1.58 6.27 -10.66
N LEU A 61 1.60 4.93 -10.68
CA LEU A 61 0.46 4.15 -11.12
C LEU A 61 -0.76 4.36 -10.21
N GLU A 62 -0.57 4.39 -8.89
CA GLU A 62 -1.69 4.58 -7.97
C GLU A 62 -2.25 6.02 -8.05
N VAL A 63 -1.38 7.02 -8.24
CA VAL A 63 -1.79 8.41 -8.51
C VAL A 63 -2.54 8.51 -9.85
N GLY A 64 -2.04 7.89 -10.91
CA GLY A 64 -2.63 7.93 -12.25
C GLY A 64 -4.06 7.39 -12.29
N LYS A 65 -4.42 6.45 -11.39
CA LYS A 65 -5.79 5.93 -11.26
C LYS A 65 -6.82 7.01 -10.88
N LYS A 66 -6.38 8.11 -10.27
CA LYS A 66 -7.27 9.23 -9.89
C LYS A 66 -7.68 10.09 -11.09
N SER A 67 -6.85 10.20 -12.14
CA SER A 67 -7.11 11.06 -13.30
C SER A 67 -7.86 10.35 -14.42
N ASP A 68 -8.93 10.95 -14.96
CA ASP A 68 -9.72 10.35 -16.05
C ASP A 68 -8.89 9.96 -17.28
N THR A 69 -7.89 10.76 -17.62
CA THR A 69 -7.06 10.56 -18.82
C THR A 69 -6.05 9.43 -18.68
N THR A 70 -5.56 9.17 -17.47
CA THR A 70 -4.51 8.16 -17.21
C THR A 70 -5.02 6.92 -16.50
N ARG A 71 -6.24 6.94 -15.95
CA ARG A 71 -6.80 5.87 -15.11
C ARG A 71 -6.75 4.49 -15.75
N ALA A 72 -7.17 4.38 -17.02
CA ALA A 72 -7.22 3.10 -17.71
C ALA A 72 -5.82 2.48 -17.83
N LEU A 73 -4.85 3.27 -18.32
CA LEU A 73 -3.46 2.82 -18.47
C LEU A 73 -2.80 2.54 -17.11
N ALA A 74 -3.00 3.40 -16.13
CA ALA A 74 -2.45 3.24 -14.80
C ALA A 74 -2.96 1.96 -14.12
N THR A 75 -4.26 1.67 -14.25
CA THR A 75 -4.88 0.44 -13.75
C THR A 75 -4.31 -0.79 -14.46
N GLU A 76 -4.18 -0.75 -15.79
CA GLU A 76 -3.59 -1.84 -16.59
C GLU A 76 -2.16 -2.16 -16.12
N LEU A 77 -1.32 -1.13 -16.01
CA LEU A 77 0.07 -1.29 -15.60
C LEU A 77 0.18 -1.73 -14.13
N GLN A 78 -0.68 -1.26 -13.22
CA GLN A 78 -0.64 -1.74 -11.83
C GLN A 78 -1.03 -3.22 -11.72
N LEU A 79 -1.96 -3.68 -12.55
CA LEU A 79 -2.29 -5.11 -12.64
C LEU A 79 -1.13 -5.94 -13.24
N GLU A 80 -0.41 -5.39 -14.23
CA GLU A 80 0.84 -5.96 -14.74
C GLU A 80 1.87 -6.07 -13.60
N GLN A 81 2.05 -5.01 -12.80
CA GLN A 81 2.98 -4.98 -11.65
C GLN A 81 2.64 -6.07 -10.62
N PHE A 82 1.38 -6.22 -10.26
CA PHE A 82 0.96 -7.28 -9.34
C PHE A 82 1.20 -8.67 -9.92
N THR A 83 0.96 -8.84 -11.23
CA THR A 83 1.19 -10.12 -11.92
C THR A 83 2.67 -10.49 -11.94
N VAL A 84 3.54 -9.51 -12.19
CA VAL A 84 5.00 -9.68 -12.10
C VAL A 84 5.41 -10.16 -10.72
N TRP A 85 4.98 -9.47 -9.66
CA TRP A 85 5.31 -9.87 -8.28
C TRP A 85 4.80 -11.28 -7.94
N LEU A 86 3.62 -11.68 -8.43
CA LEU A 86 3.09 -13.04 -8.26
C LEU A 86 3.94 -14.09 -9.00
N ASN A 87 4.34 -13.81 -10.24
CA ASN A 87 5.14 -14.72 -11.04
C ASN A 87 6.56 -14.89 -10.46
N GLN A 88 7.08 -13.84 -9.83
CA GLN A 88 8.31 -13.87 -9.02
C GLN A 88 8.13 -14.59 -7.67
N LYS A 89 6.93 -15.08 -7.35
CA LYS A 89 6.57 -15.77 -6.09
C LYS A 89 6.85 -14.93 -4.84
N LEU A 90 6.79 -13.61 -4.95
CA LEU A 90 6.99 -12.72 -3.81
C LEU A 90 5.80 -12.85 -2.86
N SER A 91 6.06 -12.86 -1.55
CA SER A 91 5.00 -12.70 -0.56
C SER A 91 4.62 -11.23 -0.40
N PRO A 92 3.46 -10.90 0.19
CA PRO A 92 3.15 -9.53 0.59
C PRO A 92 4.24 -8.91 1.47
N ALA A 93 4.87 -9.69 2.37
CA ALA A 93 5.97 -9.21 3.20
C ALA A 93 7.23 -8.87 2.38
N ASP A 94 7.51 -9.61 1.31
CA ASP A 94 8.64 -9.32 0.41
C ASP A 94 8.39 -8.05 -0.39
N VAL A 95 7.18 -7.91 -0.97
CA VAL A 95 6.79 -6.69 -1.69
C VAL A 95 6.80 -5.48 -0.77
N TYR A 96 6.38 -5.62 0.49
CA TYR A 96 6.44 -4.55 1.49
C TYR A 96 7.86 -3.99 1.65
N LYS A 97 8.86 -4.89 1.71
CA LYS A 97 10.29 -4.51 1.80
C LYS A 97 10.80 -3.92 0.48
N ARG A 98 10.42 -4.47 -0.68
CA ARG A 98 10.82 -3.93 -1.99
C ARG A 98 10.31 -2.51 -2.23
N LEU A 99 9.11 -2.24 -1.74
CA LEU A 99 8.50 -0.91 -1.77
C LEU A 99 9.05 0.02 -0.66
N LYS A 100 10.02 -0.44 0.13
CA LYS A 100 10.68 0.31 1.21
C LYS A 100 9.70 0.84 2.28
N LEU A 101 8.56 0.16 2.46
CA LEU A 101 7.52 0.56 3.42
C LEU A 101 7.91 0.26 4.88
N ASN A 102 9.01 -0.46 5.09
CA ASN A 102 9.58 -0.73 6.41
C ASN A 102 10.49 0.38 6.95
N ASN A 103 10.70 1.48 6.21
CA ASN A 103 11.41 2.65 6.75
C ASN A 103 10.59 3.26 7.90
N ARG A 104 11.18 3.36 9.09
CA ARG A 104 10.49 3.83 10.31
C ARG A 104 10.50 5.35 10.48
N GLU A 105 11.25 6.07 9.65
CA GLU A 105 11.34 7.54 9.71
C GLU A 105 10.06 8.21 9.19
N ILE A 106 9.39 7.58 8.21
CA ILE A 106 8.17 8.11 7.58
C ILE A 106 7.11 7.01 7.62
N SER A 107 5.96 7.32 8.20
CA SER A 107 4.81 6.41 8.22
C SER A 107 4.39 6.05 6.79
N PRO A 108 4.37 4.75 6.40
CA PRO A 108 3.89 4.36 5.08
C PRO A 108 2.37 4.51 4.95
N PHE A 109 1.66 4.58 6.06
CA PHE A 109 0.21 4.63 6.09
C PHE A 109 -0.32 5.93 5.50
N GLY A 110 -1.36 5.85 4.67
CA GLY A 110 -1.91 7.01 3.96
C GLY A 110 -1.12 7.40 2.71
N THR A 111 -0.10 6.64 2.31
CA THR A 111 0.66 6.89 1.07
C THR A 111 0.15 6.06 -0.10
N TYR A 112 0.31 6.58 -1.32
CA TYR A 112 0.01 5.86 -2.56
C TYR A 112 0.80 4.54 -2.71
N VAL A 113 2.03 4.48 -2.19
CA VAL A 113 2.84 3.25 -2.24
C VAL A 113 2.25 2.16 -1.35
N PHE A 114 1.72 2.55 -0.17
CA PHE A 114 1.02 1.61 0.71
C PHE A 114 -0.30 1.12 0.10
N GLU A 115 -1.05 1.98 -0.58
CA GLU A 115 -2.25 1.56 -1.32
C GLU A 115 -1.93 0.54 -2.43
N ALA A 116 -0.84 0.76 -3.18
CA ALA A 116 -0.37 -0.21 -4.16
C ALA A 116 -0.02 -1.56 -3.51
N TRP A 117 0.63 -1.56 -2.34
CA TRP A 117 0.92 -2.78 -1.58
C TRP A 117 -0.35 -3.49 -1.11
N VAL A 118 -1.36 -2.77 -0.63
CA VAL A 118 -2.65 -3.32 -0.23
C VAL A 118 -3.36 -3.96 -1.44
N GLY A 119 -3.33 -3.28 -2.60
CA GLY A 119 -3.83 -3.82 -3.85
C GLY A 119 -3.16 -5.14 -4.23
N TYR A 120 -1.84 -5.22 -4.07
CA TYR A 120 -1.11 -6.47 -4.27
C TYR A 120 -1.50 -7.57 -3.29
N LEU A 121 -1.59 -7.25 -2.00
CA LEU A 121 -1.99 -8.20 -0.96
C LEU A 121 -3.37 -8.80 -1.27
N ASN A 122 -4.33 -7.99 -1.71
CA ASN A 122 -5.63 -8.47 -2.15
C ASN A 122 -5.50 -9.45 -3.33
N LYS A 123 -4.71 -9.09 -4.36
CA LYS A 123 -4.48 -9.94 -5.54
C LYS A 123 -3.75 -11.25 -5.22
N PHE A 124 -2.78 -11.22 -4.31
CA PHE A 124 -2.04 -12.38 -3.84
C PHE A 124 -2.97 -13.39 -3.17
N ASN A 125 -3.92 -12.88 -2.39
CA ASN A 125 -4.89 -13.69 -1.69
C ASN A 125 -5.96 -14.27 -2.62
N ASP A 126 -6.43 -13.51 -3.62
CA ASP A 126 -7.36 -14.01 -4.65
C ASP A 126 -6.81 -15.23 -5.41
N LYS A 127 -5.48 -15.32 -5.60
CA LYS A 127 -4.83 -16.47 -6.25
C LYS A 127 -4.68 -17.69 -5.34
N ARG A 128 -4.66 -17.51 -4.01
CA ARG A 128 -4.36 -18.58 -3.04
C ARG A 128 -5.60 -19.14 -2.34
N LEU A 129 -6.72 -18.43 -2.29
CA LEU A 129 -7.95 -18.86 -1.62
C LEU A 129 -9.19 -18.43 -2.41
N ARG A 130 -10.21 -19.31 -2.52
CA ARG A 130 -11.57 -18.96 -3.01
C ARG A 130 -12.32 -18.01 -2.06
N GLU A 131 -11.68 -17.54 -0.99
CA GLU A 131 -12.24 -16.59 -0.03
C GLU A 131 -11.34 -15.35 0.05
N LYS A 132 -11.93 -14.18 -0.20
CA LYS A 132 -11.29 -12.87 -0.02
C LYS A 132 -10.63 -12.83 1.35
N THR A 133 -9.32 -12.61 1.40
CA THR A 133 -8.65 -12.41 2.69
C THR A 133 -9.18 -11.13 3.32
N PRO A 134 -9.81 -11.20 4.50
CA PRO A 134 -10.42 -10.03 5.08
C PRO A 134 -9.33 -9.06 5.52
N ILE A 135 -9.62 -7.76 5.47
CA ILE A 135 -8.74 -6.69 5.97
C ILE A 135 -8.25 -6.90 7.42
N THR A 136 -8.91 -7.78 8.19
CA THR A 136 -8.48 -8.24 9.51
C THR A 136 -7.15 -9.00 9.50
N PHE A 137 -6.81 -9.70 8.40
CA PHE A 137 -5.51 -10.36 8.24
C PHE A 137 -4.39 -9.32 8.09
N VAL A 138 -4.59 -8.31 7.24
CA VAL A 138 -3.64 -7.18 7.08
C VAL A 138 -3.38 -6.52 8.43
N LEU A 139 -4.45 -6.24 9.18
CA LEU A 139 -4.35 -5.67 10.51
C LEU A 139 -3.55 -6.57 11.47
N LYS A 140 -3.72 -7.89 11.41
CA LYS A 140 -2.96 -8.85 12.23
C LYS A 140 -1.47 -8.82 11.91
N GLU A 141 -1.11 -8.87 10.63
CA GLU A 141 0.29 -8.81 10.18
C GLU A 141 0.96 -7.48 10.59
N LEU A 142 0.25 -6.36 10.42
CA LEU A 142 0.76 -5.05 10.84
C LEU A 142 0.91 -4.94 12.36
N LYS A 143 0.01 -5.55 13.15
CA LYS A 143 0.17 -5.63 14.62
C LYS A 143 1.41 -6.41 15.01
N ALA A 144 1.76 -7.47 14.28
CA ALA A 144 2.97 -8.25 14.55
C ALA A 144 4.26 -7.44 14.27
N VAL A 145 4.24 -6.56 13.26
CA VAL A 145 5.40 -5.73 12.88
C VAL A 145 5.57 -4.50 13.78
N TYR A 146 4.48 -3.78 14.04
CA TYR A 146 4.52 -2.48 14.72
C TYR A 146 4.17 -2.56 16.20
N GLY A 147 3.45 -3.60 16.63
CA GLY A 147 2.77 -3.62 17.92
C GLY A 147 1.52 -2.74 17.91
N GLU A 148 0.63 -2.98 18.88
CA GLU A 148 -0.71 -2.37 18.89
C GLU A 148 -0.66 -0.84 19.07
N ARG A 149 0.18 -0.33 19.98
CA ARG A 149 0.31 1.11 20.25
C ARG A 149 0.88 1.90 19.07
N ALA A 150 1.97 1.42 18.47
CA ALA A 150 2.58 2.11 17.35
C ALA A 150 1.67 2.04 16.11
N LEU A 151 1.03 0.89 15.85
CA LEU A 151 0.07 0.78 14.76
C LEU A 151 -1.12 1.73 14.93
N ALA A 152 -1.70 1.82 16.12
CA ALA A 152 -2.80 2.75 16.39
C ALA A 152 -2.38 4.21 16.13
N SER A 153 -1.15 4.57 16.53
CA SER A 153 -0.58 5.90 16.29
C SER A 153 -0.37 6.20 14.80
N LEU A 154 0.14 5.23 14.04
CA LEU A 154 0.39 5.39 12.61
C LEU A 154 -0.93 5.49 11.82
N LEU A 155 -1.94 4.69 12.17
CA LEU A 155 -3.27 4.75 11.57
C LEU A 155 -4.01 6.05 11.91
N TYR A 156 -3.89 6.52 13.15
CA TYR A 156 -4.44 7.83 13.54
C TYR A 156 -3.79 8.95 12.72
N GLN A 157 -2.45 8.98 12.60
CA GLN A 157 -1.77 9.99 11.80
C GLN A 157 -2.18 9.94 10.33
N ALA A 158 -2.27 8.76 9.73
CA ALA A 158 -2.65 8.59 8.33
C ALA A 158 -4.07 9.07 8.02
N LYS A 159 -5.04 8.79 8.91
CA LYS A 159 -6.42 9.30 8.78
C LYS A 159 -6.51 10.83 8.84
N ASN A 160 -5.57 11.48 9.52
CA ASN A 160 -5.55 12.94 9.68
C ASN A 160 -4.63 13.65 8.67
N MET A 161 -4.18 12.96 7.62
CA MET A 161 -3.47 13.60 6.50
C MET A 161 -4.46 14.38 5.60
N PRO A 162 -4.00 15.39 4.81
CA PRO A 162 -4.88 16.18 3.94
C PRO A 162 -5.66 15.37 2.88
N ASP A 163 -5.13 14.23 2.44
CA ASP A 163 -5.77 13.29 1.50
C ASP A 163 -5.58 11.86 2.05
N PRO A 164 -6.36 11.47 3.09
CA PRO A 164 -6.17 10.20 3.74
C PRO A 164 -6.64 9.09 2.80
N MET A 165 -5.76 8.11 2.54
CA MET A 165 -6.16 6.97 1.73
C MET A 165 -7.14 6.07 2.49
N LYS A 166 -8.19 5.60 1.80
CA LYS A 166 -9.30 4.84 2.39
C LYS A 166 -8.86 3.58 3.14
N THR A 167 -7.72 2.98 2.79
CA THR A 167 -7.25 1.79 3.51
C THR A 167 -6.85 2.12 4.95
N ALA A 168 -6.22 3.27 5.19
CA ALA A 168 -5.85 3.67 6.56
C ALA A 168 -7.09 3.83 7.45
N GLU A 169 -8.13 4.48 6.95
CA GLU A 169 -9.42 4.63 7.64
C GLU A 169 -10.08 3.27 7.91
N SER A 170 -10.06 2.38 6.91
CA SER A 170 -10.63 1.03 7.03
C SER A 170 -9.88 0.18 8.07
N LEU A 171 -8.55 0.22 8.05
CA LEU A 171 -7.71 -0.47 9.04
C LEU A 171 -7.95 0.07 10.45
N GLN A 172 -8.06 1.40 10.62
CA GLN A 172 -8.37 2.00 11.91
C GLN A 172 -9.75 1.59 12.42
N SER A 173 -10.77 1.65 11.56
CA SER A 173 -12.13 1.24 11.89
C SER A 173 -12.19 -0.23 12.31
N LYS A 174 -11.42 -1.10 11.65
CA LYS A 174 -11.31 -2.52 12.01
C LYS A 174 -10.55 -2.72 13.33
N LEU A 175 -9.52 -1.92 13.60
CA LEU A 175 -8.83 -1.92 14.89
C LEU A 175 -9.79 -1.56 16.03
N TYR A 176 -10.55 -0.48 15.87
CA TYR A 176 -11.52 -0.02 16.88
C TYR A 176 -12.68 -1.00 17.04
N ALA A 177 -13.18 -1.60 15.96
CA ALA A 177 -14.17 -2.67 16.06
C ALA A 177 -13.65 -3.87 16.87
N GLN A 178 -12.37 -4.25 16.71
CA GLN A 178 -11.77 -5.30 17.55
C GLN A 178 -11.68 -4.89 19.02
N TRP A 179 -11.32 -3.64 19.31
CA TRP A 179 -11.29 -3.11 20.68
C TRP A 179 -12.68 -3.12 21.31
N ARG A 180 -13.72 -2.71 20.57
CA ARG A 180 -15.12 -2.77 21.01
C ARG A 180 -15.56 -4.20 21.32
N LEU A 181 -15.27 -5.15 20.44
CA LEU A 181 -15.62 -6.57 20.64
C LEU A 181 -14.93 -7.17 21.87
N LYS A 182 -13.71 -6.74 22.16
CA LYS A 182 -12.96 -7.13 23.36
C LYS A 182 -13.41 -6.40 24.63
N LYS A 183 -14.38 -5.49 24.53
CA LYS A 183 -14.89 -4.67 25.64
C LYS A 183 -13.75 -3.96 26.39
N VAL A 184 -12.79 -3.39 25.63
CA VAL A 184 -11.68 -2.65 26.26
C VAL A 184 -12.23 -1.47 27.06
N PRO A 185 -11.59 -1.11 28.20
CA PRO A 185 -12.06 0.00 29.03
C PRO A 185 -12.06 1.32 28.27
N GLU A 186 -13.05 2.17 28.56
CA GLU A 186 -13.20 3.51 28.00
C GLU A 186 -12.52 4.59 28.87
N ASP A 187 -12.02 4.21 30.05
CA ASP A 187 -11.48 5.09 31.07
C ASP A 187 -9.93 5.09 31.10
N LYS A 188 -9.34 5.41 32.25
CA LYS A 188 -7.87 5.43 32.44
C LYS A 188 -7.20 4.07 32.21
N TYR A 189 -7.93 2.95 32.32
CA TYR A 189 -7.40 1.60 32.10
C TYR A 189 -7.23 1.26 30.62
N PHE A 190 -7.79 2.07 29.70
CA PHE A 190 -7.53 1.94 28.26
C PHE A 190 -6.03 1.89 27.96
N PHE A 191 -5.25 2.82 28.54
CA PHE A 191 -3.83 2.96 28.26
C PHE A 191 -3.04 1.70 28.63
N ILE A 192 -3.33 1.11 29.80
CA ILE A 192 -2.59 -0.06 30.28
C ILE A 192 -3.02 -1.34 29.56
N GLN A 193 -4.31 -1.50 29.28
CA GLN A 193 -4.83 -2.73 28.68
C GLN A 193 -4.62 -2.80 27.16
N VAL A 194 -4.75 -1.67 26.47
CA VAL A 194 -4.70 -1.59 25.00
C VAL A 194 -3.33 -1.16 24.52
N LEU A 195 -2.85 0.00 25.00
CA LEU A 195 -1.60 0.59 24.53
C LEU A 195 -0.37 0.11 25.31
N LYS A 196 -0.57 -0.72 26.36
CA LYS A 196 0.48 -1.27 27.22
C LYS A 196 1.37 -0.17 27.84
N VAL A 197 0.77 0.96 28.21
CA VAL A 197 1.45 2.10 28.84
C VAL A 197 0.67 2.56 30.09
N THR A 198 1.37 3.01 31.13
CA THR A 198 0.70 3.58 32.31
C THR A 198 0.05 4.91 31.97
N SER A 199 -1.05 5.27 32.64
CA SER A 199 -1.74 6.55 32.39
C SER A 199 -0.83 7.77 32.59
N SER A 200 0.16 7.68 33.50
CA SER A 200 1.17 8.72 33.74
C SER A 200 2.21 8.86 32.62
N LYS A 201 2.43 7.81 31.83
CA LYS A 201 3.38 7.78 30.69
C LYS A 201 2.66 7.90 29.34
N ALA A 202 1.34 8.05 29.34
CA ALA A 202 0.56 8.23 28.14
C ALA A 202 0.87 9.60 27.52
N THR A 203 1.22 9.59 26.24
CA THR A 203 1.51 10.79 25.45
C THR A 203 0.22 11.47 24.99
N GLU A 204 0.34 12.68 24.46
CA GLU A 204 -0.80 13.35 23.79
C GLU A 204 -1.35 12.54 22.61
N MET A 205 -0.49 11.81 21.88
CA MET A 205 -0.93 10.91 20.82
C MET A 205 -1.79 9.76 21.37
N ASP A 206 -1.38 9.14 22.49
CA ASP A 206 -2.16 8.08 23.12
C ASP A 206 -3.55 8.58 23.56
N LYS A 207 -3.62 9.80 24.10
CA LYS A 207 -4.88 10.45 24.49
C LYS A 207 -5.78 10.71 23.27
N LYS A 208 -5.20 11.21 22.17
CA LYS A 208 -5.92 11.42 20.90
C LYS A 208 -6.50 10.12 20.34
N ILE A 209 -5.72 9.04 20.33
CA ILE A 209 -6.18 7.71 19.91
C ILE A 209 -7.35 7.22 20.77
N ARG A 210 -7.25 7.36 22.10
CA ARG A 210 -8.35 6.99 23.01
C ARG A 210 -9.61 7.79 22.68
N ASN A 211 -9.50 9.11 22.54
CA ASN A 211 -10.67 9.96 22.27
C ASN A 211 -11.31 9.63 20.90
N ASP A 212 -10.50 9.41 19.86
CA ASP A 212 -10.98 8.98 18.53
C ASP A 212 -11.67 7.61 18.58
N TYR A 213 -11.19 6.68 19.43
CA TYR A 213 -11.90 5.42 19.71
C TYR A 213 -13.24 5.64 20.42
N LEU A 214 -13.31 6.53 21.42
CA LEU A 214 -14.58 6.84 22.11
C LEU A 214 -15.60 7.46 21.17
N ASP A 215 -15.17 8.32 20.25
CA ASP A 215 -16.04 8.91 19.24
C ASP A 215 -16.51 7.86 18.23
N PHE A 216 -15.63 6.93 17.82
CA PHE A 216 -16.04 5.75 17.05
C PHE A 216 -17.11 4.93 17.77
N LEU A 217 -16.99 4.70 19.08
CA LEU A 217 -18.00 3.97 19.85
C LEU A 217 -19.34 4.69 19.81
N LYS A 218 -19.39 6.00 20.07
CA LYS A 218 -20.63 6.80 20.04
C LYS A 218 -21.31 6.74 18.67
N ALA A 219 -20.53 6.81 17.59
CA ALA A 219 -21.05 6.79 16.22
C ALA A 219 -21.56 5.41 15.77
N ASN A 220 -21.25 4.34 16.50
CA ASN A 220 -21.57 2.95 16.14
C ASN A 220 -22.32 2.22 17.28
N LYS A 221 -23.05 2.95 18.11
CA LYS A 221 -23.96 2.40 19.14
C LYS A 221 -25.26 1.89 18.52
#